data_AF-A0A3D4NU31-F1
#
_entry.id   AF-A0A3D4NU31-F1
#
_cell.length_a   1.000
_cell.length_b   1.000
_cell.length_c   1.000
_cell.angle_alpha   90.00
_cell.angle_beta   90.00
_cell.angle_gamma   90.00
#
_symmetry.space_group_name_H-M   'P 1'
#
loop_
_entity.id
_entity.type
_entity.pdbx_description
1 polymer ?
#
loop_
_entity_poly.entity_id
_entity_poly.type
_entity_poly.pdbx_seq_one_letter_code
_entity_poly.pdbx_strand_id
1 'polypeptide(L)' 'MGERLEDILAEDLAVIFCGINPGMTAAAQGHHFAGRGNRFWRTLHLAGFTPQEVRP' A
#
# COMPACT_ATOMS: atom_id res chain seq x y z
N MET A 1 1.58 10.47 19.64
CA MET A 1 0.80 9.25 19.35
C MET A 1 1.09 8.92 17.90
N GLY A 2 1.95 7.94 17.60
CA GLY A 2 2.30 7.65 16.21
C GLY A 2 1.05 7.15 15.48
N GLU A 3 0.70 7.79 14.35
CA GLU A 3 -0.43 7.36 13.53
C GLU A 3 -0.19 5.92 13.09
N ARG A 4 -0.95 5.00 13.69
CA ARG A 4 -0.94 3.59 13.32
C ARG A 4 -1.67 3.49 11.99
N LEU A 5 -1.02 2.87 11.02
CA LEU A 5 -1.65 2.55 9.75
C LEU A 5 -2.50 1.29 9.94
N GLU A 6 -3.82 1.41 9.72
CA GLU A 6 -4.75 0.31 9.88
C GLU A 6 -4.63 -0.70 8.74
N ASP A 7 -4.79 -1.98 9.05
CA ASP A 7 -4.74 -3.06 8.07
C ASP A 7 -6.01 -3.06 7.20
N ILE A 8 -5.86 -3.35 5.91
CA ILE A 8 -6.98 -3.51 4.98
C ILE A 8 -7.17 -4.99 4.72
N LEU A 9 -8.13 -5.59 5.42
CA LEU A 9 -8.44 -7.01 5.36
C LEU A 9 -9.93 -7.22 5.15
N ALA A 10 -10.28 -8.21 4.33
CA ALA A 10 -11.63 -8.67 4.09
C ALA A 10 -11.62 -10.19 3.90
N GLU A 11 -12.78 -10.82 4.02
CA GLU A 11 -12.95 -12.23 3.64
C GLU A 11 -12.77 -12.38 2.11
N ASP A 12 -12.38 -13.59 1.68
CA ASP A 12 -12.25 -13.98 0.27
C ASP A 12 -11.30 -13.13 -0.60
N LEU A 13 -10.28 -12.50 0.01
CA LEU A 13 -9.23 -11.82 -0.75
C LEU A 13 -8.38 -12.82 -1.54
N ALA A 14 -8.25 -12.61 -2.85
CA ALA A 14 -7.39 -13.41 -3.72
C ALA A 14 -5.89 -13.24 -3.39
N VAL A 15 -5.50 -12.10 -2.83
CA VAL A 15 -4.10 -11.77 -2.48
C VAL A 15 -4.07 -10.78 -1.32
N ILE A 16 -3.06 -10.92 -0.45
CA ILE A 16 -2.71 -9.94 0.58
C ILE A 16 -1.25 -9.53 0.37
N PHE A 17 -0.99 -8.22 0.36
CA PHE A 17 0.37 -7.69 0.31
C PHE A 17 0.81 -7.25 1.71
N CYS A 18 1.80 -7.93 2.27
CA CYS A 18 2.33 -7.64 3.60
C CYS A 18 3.72 -6.99 3.49
N GLY A 19 3.87 -5.77 4.05
CA GLY A 19 5.16 -5.10 4.20
C GLY A 19 5.85 -5.46 5.53
N ILE A 20 7.09 -5.00 5.73
CA ILE A 20 7.82 -5.22 6.99
C ILE A 20 7.23 -4.34 8.11
N ASN A 21 7.15 -3.03 7.86
CA ASN A 21 6.59 -2.05 8.77
C ASN A 21 6.14 -0.81 7.98
N PRO A 22 5.15 -0.04 8.49
CA PRO A 22 4.80 1.24 7.89
C PRO A 22 6.00 2.19 7.88
N GLY A 23 6.31 2.76 6.72
CA GLY A 23 7.24 3.89 6.62
C GLY A 23 6.61 5.15 7.20
N MET A 24 7.43 6.12 7.64
CA MET A 24 6.94 7.37 8.24
C MET A 24 5.94 8.11 7.35
N THR A 25 6.20 8.20 6.04
CA THR A 25 5.28 8.83 5.09
C THR A 25 3.96 8.07 4.96
N ALA A 26 4.00 6.75 4.90
CA ALA A 26 2.81 5.91 4.81
C ALA A 26 1.94 6.01 6.08
N ALA A 27 2.58 6.00 7.25
CA ALA A 27 1.92 6.21 8.53
C ALA A 27 1.27 7.60 8.61
N ALA A 28 2.02 8.65 8.27
CA ALA A 28 1.54 10.03 8.33
C ALA A 28 0.43 10.37 7.31
N GLN A 29 0.37 9.63 6.19
CA GLN A 29 -0.66 9.80 5.17
C GLN A 29 -1.85 8.86 5.36
N GLY A 30 -1.75 7.86 6.23
CA GLY A 30 -2.78 6.82 6.37
C GLY A 30 -2.92 5.91 5.15
N HIS A 31 -1.88 5.83 4.29
CA HIS A 31 -1.92 5.06 3.05
C HIS A 31 -0.75 4.09 2.93
N HIS A 32 -1.06 2.80 2.74
CA HIS A 32 -0.07 1.75 2.55
C HIS A 32 0.82 2.02 1.34
N PHE A 33 2.11 1.73 1.52
CA PHE A 33 3.13 1.91 0.50
C PHE A 33 3.25 3.35 -0.06
N ALA A 34 2.78 4.36 0.66
CA ALA A 34 2.98 5.74 0.27
C ALA A 34 4.44 6.20 0.45
N GLY A 35 4.89 7.08 -0.45
CA GLY A 35 6.24 7.65 -0.44
C GLY A 35 6.90 7.61 -1.82
N ARG A 36 7.60 8.69 -2.17
CA ARG A 36 8.17 8.91 -3.52
C ARG A 36 9.15 7.82 -3.98
N GLY A 37 9.79 7.11 -3.04
CA GLY A 37 10.70 6.00 -3.33
C GLY A 37 10.05 4.63 -3.41
N ASN A 38 8.79 4.49 -2.96
CA ASN A 38 8.08 3.23 -2.98
C ASN A 38 7.51 2.98 -4.38
N ARG A 39 7.83 1.82 -4.97
CA ARG A 39 7.40 1.44 -6.32
C ARG A 39 6.16 0.56 -6.35
N PHE A 40 5.59 0.21 -5.19
CA PHE A 40 4.52 -0.78 -5.07
C PHE A 40 3.38 -0.53 -6.08
N TRP A 41 2.76 0.65 -6.05
CA TRP A 41 1.59 0.95 -6.87
C TRP A 41 1.90 0.95 -8.38
N ARG A 42 3.07 1.45 -8.77
CA ARG A 42 3.55 1.38 -10.17
C ARG A 42 3.80 -0.07 -10.59
N THR A 43 4.47 -0.86 -9.75
CA THR A 43 4.76 -2.27 -10.03
C THR A 43 3.47 -3.08 -10.14
N LEU A 44 2.49 -2.83 -9.26
CA LEU A 44 1.20 -3.49 -9.27
C LEU A 44 0.47 -3.26 -10.60
N HIS A 45 0.43 -2.01 -11.06
CA HIS A 45 -0.15 -1.67 -12.37
C HIS A 45 0.61 -2.30 -13.54
N LEU A 46 1.94 -2.17 -13.59
CA LEU A 46 2.75 -2.73 -14.68
C LEU A 46 2.71 -4.26 -14.74
N ALA A 47 2.45 -4.93 -13.60
CA ALA A 47 2.22 -6.37 -13.54
C ALA A 47 0.80 -6.79 -13.94
N GLY A 48 -0.09 -5.84 -14.22
CA GLY A 48 -1.47 -6.11 -14.64
C GLY A 48 -2.46 -6.40 -13.51
N PHE A 49 -2.10 -6.15 -12.25
CA PHE A 49 -3.02 -6.33 -11.12
C PHE A 49 -4.11 -5.26 -11.06
N THR A 50 -3.85 -4.07 -11.61
CA THR A 50 -4.81 -2.97 -11.67
C THR A 50 -4.89 -2.35 -13.07
N PRO A 51 -6.08 -1.93 -13.53
CA PRO A 51 -6.25 -1.37 -14.88
C PRO A 51 -5.55 -0.01 -15.07
N GLN A 52 -5.27 0.69 -13.97
CA GLN A 52 -4.55 1.96 -13.93
C GLN A 52 -3.63 2.02 -12.71
N GLU A 53 -2.62 2.90 -12.76
CA GLU A 53 -1.77 3.17 -11.61
C GLU A 53 -2.58 3.88 -10.51
N VAL A 54 -2.76 3.20 -9.38
CA VAL A 54 -3.40 3.76 -8.19
C VAL A 54 -2.44 4.73 -7.52
N ARG A 55 -2.95 5.88 -7.08
CA ARG A 55 -2.18 6.85 -6.29
C ARG A 55 -2.61 6.73 -4.83
N PRO A 56 -1.66 6.49 -3.90
CA PRO A 56 -1.93 6.60 -2.48
C PRO A 56 -2.10 8.07 -2.07
#